data_AF-A0A7H5F356-F1
#
_entry.id   AF-A0A7H5F356-F1
#
_cell.length_a   1.000
_cell.length_b   1.000
_cell.length_c   1.000
_cell.angle_alpha   90.00
_cell.angle_beta   90.00
_cell.angle_gamma   90.00
#
_symmetry.space_group_name_H-M   'P 1'
#
loop_
_entity.id
_entity.type
_entity.pdbx_description
1 polymer ?
#
loop_
_entity_poly.entity_id
_entity_poly.type
_entity_poly.pdbx_seq_one_letter_code
_entity_poly.pdbx_strand_id
1 'polypeptide(L)'
;MTISVLTPDRKIFVGLASKLTLPGTDGTFQLLDNHAPLVSSLAGGRVVVQAGAGEYTYYDEAKDEEAIGTESRSITFTIDGGFVEVLNNEVNLLVQGARNMR
;
A
#
# COMPACT_ATOMS: atom_id res chain seq x y z
N MET A 1 6.57 9.66 2.14
CA MET A 1 5.96 8.93 3.27
C MET A 1 6.44 7.50 3.23
N THR A 2 6.53 6.83 4.38
CA THR A 2 6.83 5.39 4.43
C THR A 2 5.50 4.63 4.42
N ILE A 3 5.35 3.66 3.53
CA ILE A 3 4.13 2.86 3.41
C ILE A 3 4.45 1.42 3.76
N SER A 4 3.64 0.84 4.64
CA SER A 4 3.67 -0.56 5.03
C SER A 4 2.31 -1.20 4.76
N VAL A 5 2.26 -2.13 3.81
CA VAL A 5 1.08 -2.93 3.48
C VAL A 5 1.25 -4.33 4.01
N LEU A 6 0.36 -4.70 4.92
CA LEU A 6 0.42 -5.94 5.69
C LEU A 6 -0.88 -6.72 5.49
N THR A 7 -0.72 -8.03 5.34
CA THR A 7 -1.80 -9.01 5.45
C THR A 7 -1.55 -9.88 6.69
N PRO A 8 -2.55 -10.64 7.19
CA PRO A 8 -2.34 -11.56 8.31
C PRO A 8 -1.22 -12.57 8.07
N ASP A 9 -1.00 -12.95 6.80
CA ASP A 9 -0.05 -14.01 6.43
C ASP A 9 1.35 -13.48 6.13
N ARG A 10 1.46 -12.27 5.53
CA ARG A 10 2.73 -11.74 5.02
C ARG A 10 2.72 -10.23 4.78
N LYS A 11 3.92 -9.67 4.61
CA LYS A 11 4.12 -8.29 4.17
C LYS A 11 3.99 -8.24 2.65
N ILE A 12 3.20 -7.30 2.15
CA ILE A 12 2.90 -7.16 0.73
C ILE A 12 3.79 -6.09 0.11
N PHE A 13 3.96 -4.97 0.80
CA PHE A 13 4.78 -3.87 0.34
C PHE A 13 5.31 -3.08 1.54
N VAL A 14 6.59 -2.74 1.55
CA VAL A 14 7.20 -1.86 2.55
C VAL A 14 8.20 -0.96 1.86
N GLY A 15 8.02 0.35 1.93
CA GLY A 15 9.01 1.27 1.37
C GLY A 15 8.54 2.70 1.23
N LEU A 16 9.39 3.52 0.60
CA LEU A 16 9.11 4.93 0.36
C LEU A 16 8.22 5.12 -0.86
N ALA A 17 7.15 5.88 -0.67
CA ALA A 17 6.23 6.26 -1.72
C ALA A 17 5.87 7.74 -1.61
N SER A 18 5.49 8.32 -2.74
CA SER A 18 5.08 9.73 -2.83
C SER A 18 3.55 9.88 -2.85
N LYS A 19 2.84 8.85 -3.32
CA LYS A 19 1.40 8.86 -3.49
C LYS A 19 0.81 7.47 -3.27
N LEU A 20 -0.33 7.44 -2.59
CA LEU A 20 -1.12 6.23 -2.34
C LEU A 20 -2.58 6.49 -2.70
N THR A 21 -3.20 5.59 -3.47
CA THR A 21 -4.63 5.65 -3.80
C THR A 21 -5.34 4.46 -3.18
N LEU A 22 -6.43 4.72 -2.46
CA LEU A 22 -7.16 3.71 -1.68
C LEU A 22 -8.67 3.72 -1.94
N PRO A 23 -9.30 2.54 -1.88
CA PRO A 23 -10.76 2.40 -1.90
C PRO A 23 -11.33 2.57 -0.48
N GLY A 24 -11.73 3.79 -0.10
CA GLY A 24 -12.49 4.02 1.12
C GLY A 24 -13.93 3.51 1.02
N THR A 25 -14.60 3.35 2.15
CA THR A 25 -16.01 2.91 2.20
C THR A 25 -16.97 3.90 1.52
N ASP A 26 -16.65 5.19 1.58
CA ASP A 26 -17.45 6.26 0.97
C ASP A 26 -16.92 6.73 -0.39
N GLY A 27 -15.91 6.03 -0.94
CA GLY A 27 -15.32 6.34 -2.23
C GLY A 27 -13.79 6.27 -2.23
N THR A 28 -13.21 6.49 -3.40
CA THR A 28 -11.76 6.45 -3.56
C THR A 28 -11.11 7.75 -3.10
N PHE A 29 -10.01 7.65 -2.36
CA PHE A 29 -9.24 8.81 -1.95
C PHE A 29 -7.74 8.58 -2.15
N GLN A 30 -6.97 9.67 -2.08
CA GLN A 30 -5.53 9.65 -2.28
C GLN A 30 -4.83 10.31 -1.09
N LEU A 31 -3.74 9.68 -0.66
CA LEU A 31 -2.83 10.21 0.34
C LEU A 31 -1.56 10.68 -0.35
N LEU A 32 -1.16 11.92 -0.07
CA LEU A 32 0.06 12.57 -0.53
C LEU A 32 0.99 12.79 0.65
N ASP A 33 2.27 13.06 0.35
CA ASP A 33 3.29 13.26 1.37
C ASP A 33 2.89 14.35 2.38
N ASN A 34 3.19 14.13 3.66
CA ASN A 34 2.83 15.01 4.78
C ASN A 34 1.32 15.21 4.99
N HIS A 35 0.53 14.16 4.72
CA HIS A 35 -0.90 14.18 5.05
C HIS A 35 -1.13 14.22 6.57
N ALA A 36 -2.25 14.82 6.98
CA ALA A 36 -2.68 14.83 8.37
C ALA A 36 -2.96 13.41 8.89
N PRO A 37 -2.81 13.17 10.21
CA PRO A 37 -3.12 11.87 10.81
C PRO A 37 -4.57 11.46 10.53
N LEU A 38 -4.77 10.18 10.20
CA LEU A 38 -6.06 9.65 9.77
C LEU A 38 -6.15 8.15 10.03
N VAL A 39 -7.33 7.68 10.44
CA VAL A 39 -7.68 6.26 10.42
C VAL A 39 -8.96 6.09 9.61
N SER A 40 -8.98 5.17 8.66
CA SER A 40 -10.18 4.89 7.86
C SER A 40 -10.32 3.40 7.55
N SER A 41 -11.58 2.95 7.49
CA SER A 41 -11.91 1.66 6.88
C SER A 41 -11.74 1.71 5.37
N LEU A 42 -11.32 0.60 4.79
CA LEU A 42 -11.16 0.38 3.37
C LEU A 42 -12.17 -0.66 2.90
N ALA A 43 -12.82 -0.37 1.78
CA ALA A 43 -13.67 -1.32 1.07
C ALA A 43 -12.83 -2.20 0.13
N GLY A 44 -13.45 -3.25 -0.39
CA GLY A 44 -12.85 -4.05 -1.46
C GLY A 44 -12.63 -3.21 -2.71
N GLY A 45 -11.44 -3.27 -3.29
CA GLY A 45 -11.11 -2.45 -4.46
C GLY A 45 -9.62 -2.39 -4.79
N ARG A 46 -9.30 -1.49 -5.72
CA ARG A 46 -7.94 -1.31 -6.25
C ARG A 46 -7.14 -0.34 -5.37
N VAL A 47 -5.95 -0.77 -4.99
CA VAL A 47 -4.92 0.04 -4.34
C VAL A 47 -3.80 0.32 -5.33
N VAL A 48 -3.34 1.58 -5.36
CA VAL A 48 -2.22 2.00 -6.21
C VAL A 48 -1.19 2.70 -5.36
N VAL A 49 0.01 2.13 -5.30
CA VAL A 49 1.18 2.69 -4.62
C VAL A 49 2.12 3.25 -5.67
N GLN A 50 2.46 4.53 -5.57
CA GLN A 50 3.49 5.13 -6.42
C GLN A 50 4.80 5.19 -5.64
N ALA A 51 5.62 4.16 -5.85
CA ALA A 51 6.96 4.08 -5.26
C ALA A 51 7.87 5.15 -5.90
N GLY A 52 8.63 5.85 -5.06
CA GLY A 52 9.61 6.82 -5.52
C GLY A 52 10.93 6.17 -5.94
N ALA A 53 11.98 6.97 -6.18
CA ALA A 53 13.35 6.49 -6.42
C ALA A 53 14.04 5.98 -5.14
N GLY A 54 13.27 5.40 -4.21
CA GLY A 54 13.75 4.83 -2.95
C GLY A 54 13.64 3.31 -2.98
N GLU A 55 14.38 2.65 -2.10
CA GLU A 55 14.25 1.20 -1.92
C GLU A 55 12.89 0.85 -1.33
N TYR A 56 12.25 -0.17 -1.89
CA TYR A 56 11.05 -0.79 -1.37
C TYR A 56 11.13 -2.31 -1.50
N THR A 57 10.58 -3.00 -0.52
CA THR A 57 10.32 -4.43 -0.55
C THR A 57 8.90 -4.64 -1.04
N TYR A 58 8.71 -5.55 -1.98
CA TYR A 58 7.39 -5.98 -2.42
C TYR A 58 7.35 -7.51 -2.51
N TYR A 59 6.17 -8.07 -2.32
CA TYR A 59 5.96 -9.49 -2.50
C TYR A 59 5.68 -9.81 -3.98
N ASP A 60 6.43 -10.76 -4.55
CA ASP A 60 6.24 -11.25 -5.92
C ASP A 60 5.40 -12.54 -5.89
N GLU A 61 4.13 -12.45 -6.31
CA GLU A 61 3.21 -13.60 -6.37
C GLU A 61 3.71 -14.72 -7.32
N ALA A 62 4.54 -14.42 -8.31
CA ALA A 62 5.00 -15.42 -9.27
C ALA A 62 6.15 -16.28 -8.73
N LYS A 63 6.94 -15.74 -7.80
CA LYS A 63 8.10 -16.41 -7.19
C LYS A 63 7.88 -16.84 -5.75
N ASP A 64 6.78 -16.42 -5.15
CA ASP A 64 6.46 -16.63 -3.73
C ASP A 64 7.59 -16.12 -2.80
N GLU A 65 8.21 -15.00 -3.18
CA GLU A 65 9.36 -14.42 -2.46
C GLU A 65 9.24 -12.90 -2.36
N GLU A 66 9.90 -12.32 -1.34
CA GLU A 66 10.07 -10.88 -1.22
C GLU A 66 11.19 -10.40 -2.16
N ALA A 67 10.91 -9.38 -2.97
CA ALA A 67 11.86 -8.75 -3.87
C ALA A 67 12.08 -7.29 -3.48
N ILE A 68 13.28 -6.78 -3.78
CA ILE A 68 13.63 -5.38 -3.56
C ILE A 68 13.57 -4.66 -4.91
N GLY A 69 12.85 -3.55 -4.96
CA GLY A 69 12.83 -2.62 -6.08
C GLY A 69 13.44 -1.28 -5.67
N THR A 70 14.17 -0.66 -6.59
CA THR A 70 14.76 0.69 -6.40
C THR A 70 14.24 1.66 -7.46
N GLU A 71 13.50 1.17 -8.44
CA GLU A 71 12.99 1.97 -9.55
C GLU A 71 11.64 2.60 -9.21
N SER A 72 11.44 3.82 -9.69
CA SER A 72 10.16 4.52 -9.62
C SER A 72 9.11 3.75 -10.43
N ARG A 73 8.24 3.03 -9.73
CA ARG A 73 7.19 2.18 -10.32
C ARG A 73 5.86 2.42 -9.62
N SER A 74 4.78 2.30 -10.39
CA SER A 74 3.44 2.17 -9.80
C SER A 74 3.13 0.71 -9.57
N ILE A 75 2.90 0.35 -8.32
CA ILE A 75 2.50 -0.99 -7.89
C ILE A 75 1.01 -0.97 -7.67
N THR A 76 0.30 -1.88 -8.32
CA THR A 76 -1.16 -1.97 -8.23
C THR A 76 -1.54 -3.35 -7.73
N PHE A 77 -2.48 -3.39 -6.79
CA PHE A 77 -3.08 -4.63 -6.31
C PHE A 77 -4.53 -4.41 -5.91
N THR A 78 -5.24 -5.50 -5.67
CA THR A 78 -6.65 -5.48 -5.24
C THR A 78 -6.73 -6.02 -3.81
N ILE A 79 -7.61 -5.45 -3.00
CA ILE A 79 -7.89 -5.91 -1.63
C ILE A 79 -9.38 -6.23 -1.50
N ASP A 80 -9.72 -7.13 -0.58
CA ASP A 80 -11.11 -7.44 -0.22
C ASP A 80 -11.65 -6.47 0.84
N GLY A 81 -10.76 -5.87 1.63
CA GLY A 81 -11.07 -4.85 2.64
C GLY A 81 -9.90 -4.63 3.60
N GLY A 82 -10.06 -3.69 4.54
CA GLY A 82 -9.02 -3.45 5.54
C GLY A 82 -9.15 -2.13 6.28
N PHE A 83 -8.05 -1.69 6.85
CA PHE A 83 -7.90 -0.40 7.51
C PHE A 83 -6.62 0.29 7.05
N VAL A 84 -6.66 1.61 7.00
CA VAL A 84 -5.47 2.46 6.85
C VAL A 84 -5.31 3.34 8.08
N GLU A 85 -4.08 3.49 8.52
CA GLU A 85 -3.63 4.44 9.52
C GLU A 85 -2.56 5.33 8.90
N VAL A 86 -2.64 6.62 9.14
CA VAL A 86 -1.65 7.64 8.79
C VAL A 86 -1.22 8.32 10.07
N LEU A 87 0.06 8.27 10.39
CA LEU A 87 0.63 8.95 11.56
C LEU A 87 2.09 9.29 11.29
N ASN A 88 2.53 10.52 11.59
CA ASN A 88 3.93 10.94 11.45
C ASN A 88 4.56 10.63 10.07
N ASN A 89 3.78 10.80 8.99
CA ASN A 89 4.19 10.47 7.62
C ASN A 89 4.54 8.99 7.37
N GLU A 90 4.07 8.12 8.27
CA GLU A 90 4.00 6.67 8.09
C GLU A 90 2.56 6.29 7.80
N VAL A 91 2.38 5.37 6.85
CA VAL A 91 1.07 4.85 6.46
C VAL A 91 1.08 3.34 6.61
N ASN A 92 0.23 2.85 7.52
CA ASN A 92 0.06 1.43 7.77
C ASN A 92 -1.26 0.97 7.15
N LEU A 93 -1.19 -0.05 6.31
CA LEU A 93 -2.34 -0.67 5.69
C LEU A 93 -2.45 -2.11 6.19
N LEU A 94 -3.56 -2.40 6.86
CA LEU A 94 -3.91 -3.73 7.34
C LEU A 94 -5.02 -4.25 6.45
N VAL A 95 -4.68 -5.12 5.50
CA VAL A 95 -5.59 -5.51 4.41
C VAL A 95 -5.79 -7.02 4.34
N GLN A 96 -6.94 -7.42 3.80
CA GLN A 96 -7.29 -8.81 3.52
C GLN A 96 -7.41 -9.03 2.01
N GLY A 97 -7.09 -10.23 1.55
CA GLY A 97 -7.29 -10.63 0.16
C GLY A 97 -6.43 -9.87 -0.86
N ALA A 98 -5.21 -9.47 -0.47
CA ALA A 98 -4.27 -8.81 -1.38
C ALA A 98 -3.92 -9.75 -2.56
N ARG A 99 -4.30 -9.34 -3.78
CA ARG A 99 -4.20 -10.15 -5.01
C ARG A 99 -3.87 -9.28 -6.23
N ASN A 100 -3.37 -9.91 -7.29
CA ASN A 100 -3.08 -9.29 -8.58
C ASN A 100 -2.02 -8.18 -8.50
N MET A 101 -0.95 -8.43 -7.75
CA MET A 101 0.18 -7.51 -7.64
C MET A 101 0.87 -7.38 -9.01
N ARG A 102 0.85 -6.15 -9.56
CA ARG A 102 1.45 -5.79 -10.85
C ARG A 102 2.22 -4.49 -10.75
#